data_AF-A0A7G3A7B3-F1
#
_entry.id   AF-A0A7G3A7B3-F1
#
_cell.length_a   1.000
_cell.length_b   1.000
_cell.length_c   1.000
_cell.angle_alpha   90.00
_cell.angle_beta   90.00
_cell.angle_gamma   90.00
#
_symmetry.space_group_name_H-M   'P 1'
#
loop_
_entity.id
_entity.type
_entity.pdbx_description
1 polymer ?
#
loop_
_entity_poly.entity_id
_entity_poly.type
_entity_poly.pdbx_seq_one_letter_code
_entity_poly.pdbx_strand_id
1 'polypeptide(L)'
;SLSFFASFTMTSVTAKPAATPAGDKAPGKKIKRDKAKNPMRDLHIRKLCLNICVGESGDRLTRAAKVLEQLTGQQPVFSKARYTVRSFGIRRNEKIAVHCTVRGAKAEEILERGLKVREYELRRDNFSSTGNFGFGIQEHIDLGIKYDPSIGIYGLDFYVVLGRPGFNVAHKRRKMGKIGFQHRLTKEDAMKWFQQKYDGIILNSKK
;
A
#
# COMPACT_ATOMS: atom_id res chain seq x y z
N SER A 1 -23.07 -76.74 65.42
CA SER A 1 -21.67 -76.56 65.01
C SER A 1 -21.52 -75.18 64.39
N LEU A 2 -20.53 -74.44 64.88
CA LEU A 2 -19.79 -73.36 64.22
C LEU A 2 -20.59 -72.29 63.45
N SER A 3 -20.70 -71.08 64.05
CA SER A 3 -20.02 -69.83 63.60
C SER A 3 -20.72 -69.12 62.43
N PHE A 4 -21.03 -67.82 62.42
CA PHE A 4 -20.30 -66.68 62.98
C PHE A 4 -21.16 -65.40 62.85
N PHE A 5 -21.13 -64.54 63.87
CA PHE A 5 -21.18 -63.06 63.86
C PHE A 5 -22.15 -62.32 62.90
N ALA A 6 -23.21 -61.65 63.40
CA ALA A 6 -23.21 -60.28 63.99
C ALA A 6 -22.90 -59.17 62.95
N SER A 7 -23.60 -58.04 62.80
CA SER A 7 -24.68 -57.39 63.54
C SER A 7 -25.05 -56.09 62.77
N PHE A 8 -26.35 -55.68 62.83
CA PHE A 8 -26.84 -54.31 63.19
C PHE A 8 -26.24 -53.08 62.42
N THR A 9 -26.94 -52.16 61.74
CA THR A 9 -28.19 -51.40 61.97
C THR A 9 -28.63 -50.70 60.66
N MET A 10 -29.91 -50.69 60.28
CA MET A 10 -30.96 -49.66 60.47
C MET A 10 -30.82 -48.29 59.76
N THR A 11 -31.74 -48.07 58.80
CA THR A 11 -32.47 -46.82 58.45
C THR A 11 -31.73 -45.53 58.02
N SER A 12 -31.96 -45.07 56.79
CA SER A 12 -33.01 -44.06 56.47
C SER A 12 -32.83 -43.45 55.07
N VAL A 13 -33.96 -43.32 54.38
CA VAL A 13 -34.18 -42.45 53.22
C VAL A 13 -33.99 -40.99 53.64
N THR A 14 -33.26 -40.17 52.88
CA THR A 14 -33.58 -38.73 52.71
C THR A 14 -32.75 -38.04 51.61
N ALA A 15 -33.49 -37.28 50.80
CA ALA A 15 -33.19 -35.94 50.28
C ALA A 15 -31.95 -35.70 49.37
N LYS A 16 -32.30 -35.48 48.10
CA LYS A 16 -31.61 -34.62 47.13
C LYS A 16 -31.25 -33.26 47.75
N PRO A 17 -29.98 -32.81 47.73
CA PRO A 17 -29.64 -31.47 48.19
C PRO A 17 -29.71 -30.45 47.06
N ALA A 18 -30.11 -29.26 47.50
CA ALA A 18 -30.49 -28.09 46.75
C ALA A 18 -29.34 -27.39 46.01
N ALA A 19 -29.75 -26.55 45.06
CA ALA A 19 -28.94 -25.57 44.36
C ALA A 19 -28.16 -24.65 45.32
N THR A 20 -26.97 -24.26 44.88
CA THR A 20 -26.17 -23.13 45.42
C THR A 20 -25.26 -22.63 44.30
N PRO A 21 -24.79 -21.37 44.36
CA PRO A 21 -25.50 -20.20 43.88
C PRO A 21 -24.88 -19.64 42.58
N ALA A 22 -25.57 -18.67 41.99
CA ALA A 22 -25.08 -17.86 40.89
C ALA A 22 -23.69 -17.26 41.21
N GLY A 23 -22.66 -17.82 40.59
CA GLY A 23 -21.32 -17.25 40.51
C GLY A 23 -21.17 -16.49 39.20
N ASP A 24 -20.72 -15.25 39.31
CA ASP A 24 -20.66 -14.24 38.28
C ASP A 24 -20.26 -14.73 36.88
N LYS A 25 -21.04 -14.29 35.89
CA LYS A 25 -20.64 -14.27 34.49
C LYS A 25 -19.36 -13.42 34.37
N ALA A 26 -18.20 -14.05 34.53
CA ALA A 26 -16.96 -13.48 34.02
C ALA A 26 -17.22 -13.14 32.54
N PRO A 27 -17.07 -11.87 32.12
CA PRO A 27 -17.31 -11.50 30.74
C PRO A 27 -16.35 -12.33 29.91
N GLY A 28 -16.89 -13.28 29.15
CA GLY A 28 -16.13 -14.21 28.32
C GLY A 28 -15.05 -13.40 27.63
N LYS A 29 -13.78 -13.74 27.91
CA LYS A 29 -12.62 -13.13 27.26
C LYS A 29 -12.93 -13.16 25.78
N LYS A 30 -13.31 -12.01 25.21
CA LYS A 30 -13.47 -11.87 23.77
C LYS A 30 -12.11 -12.27 23.23
N ILE A 31 -12.05 -13.42 22.56
CA ILE A 31 -10.92 -13.79 21.73
C ILE A 31 -10.73 -12.57 20.84
N LYS A 32 -9.70 -11.76 21.13
CA LYS A 32 -9.23 -10.73 20.21
C LYS A 32 -8.72 -11.55 19.04
N ARG A 33 -9.63 -11.90 18.11
CA ARG A 33 -9.22 -12.37 16.78
C ARG A 33 -8.29 -11.26 16.32
N ASP A 34 -7.01 -11.57 16.18
CA ASP A 34 -6.04 -10.64 15.64
C ASP A 34 -6.58 -10.21 14.29
N LYS A 35 -7.24 -9.05 14.25
CA LYS A 35 -7.83 -8.49 13.03
C LYS A 35 -6.74 -8.23 11.98
N ALA A 36 -5.48 -8.33 12.37
CA ALA A 36 -4.29 -8.30 11.53
C ALA A 36 -4.10 -9.57 10.68
N LYS A 37 -4.65 -10.74 11.05
CA LYS A 37 -4.50 -12.00 10.30
C LYS A 37 -5.56 -12.20 9.19
N ASN A 38 -6.28 -11.15 8.79
CA ASN A 38 -7.24 -11.28 7.68
C ASN A 38 -6.51 -11.03 6.35
N PRO A 39 -6.46 -12.01 5.42
CA PRO A 39 -5.77 -11.85 4.14
C PRO A 39 -6.32 -10.68 3.31
N MET A 40 -7.58 -10.30 3.51
CA MET A 40 -8.19 -9.14 2.83
C MET A 40 -7.68 -7.79 3.34
N ARG A 41 -6.81 -7.77 4.36
CA ARG A 41 -6.16 -6.55 4.87
C ARG A 41 -4.71 -6.42 4.41
N ASP A 42 -4.20 -7.38 3.65
CA ASP A 42 -2.85 -7.32 3.10
C ASP A 42 -2.75 -6.19 2.08
N LEU A 43 -1.59 -5.52 2.11
CA LEU A 43 -1.30 -4.39 1.25
C LEU A 43 -0.75 -4.88 -0.08
N HIS A 44 -1.31 -4.34 -1.17
CA HIS A 44 -0.81 -4.55 -2.52
C HIS A 44 -0.55 -3.21 -3.21
N ILE A 45 0.25 -3.28 -4.28
CA ILE A 45 0.47 -2.14 -5.16
C ILE A 45 -0.73 -2.03 -6.10
N ARG A 46 -1.53 -0.97 -5.94
CA ARG A 46 -2.72 -0.74 -6.78
C ARG A 46 -2.36 -0.19 -8.15
N LYS A 47 -1.42 0.74 -8.18
CA LYS A 47 -0.86 1.33 -9.40
C LYS A 47 0.47 2.00 -9.10
N LEU A 48 1.31 2.02 -10.11
CA LEU A 48 2.52 2.81 -10.16
C LEU A 48 2.31 3.89 -11.22
N CYS A 49 2.44 5.15 -10.84
CA CYS A 49 2.37 6.30 -11.73
C CYS A 49 3.78 6.79 -12.01
N LEU A 50 4.11 6.92 -13.28
CA LEU A 50 5.37 7.48 -13.77
C LEU A 50 5.07 8.85 -14.36
N ASN A 51 5.85 9.85 -13.98
CA ASN A 51 5.66 11.21 -14.45
C ASN A 51 6.99 11.82 -14.88
N ILE A 52 7.00 12.42 -16.08
CA ILE A 52 8.08 13.28 -16.55
C ILE A 52 7.48 14.65 -16.83
N CYS A 53 7.98 15.66 -16.14
CA CYS A 53 7.62 17.06 -16.36
C CYS A 53 8.80 17.78 -16.99
N VAL A 54 8.65 18.27 -18.23
CA VAL A 54 9.72 18.97 -18.95
C VAL A 54 9.57 20.49 -18.84
N GLY A 55 8.35 20.98 -18.62
CA GLY A 55 8.10 22.42 -18.45
C GLY A 55 7.89 23.18 -19.76
N GLU A 56 8.08 22.54 -20.90
CA GLU A 56 7.95 23.13 -22.24
C GLU A 56 7.22 22.18 -23.22
N SER A 57 6.69 22.75 -24.29
CA SER A 57 6.18 21.98 -25.42
C SER A 57 7.25 21.74 -26.49
N GLY A 58 6.93 20.87 -27.45
CA GLY A 58 7.79 20.59 -28.61
C GLY A 58 8.52 19.26 -28.50
N ASP A 59 9.72 19.20 -29.10
CA ASP A 59 10.44 17.94 -29.34
C ASP A 59 10.95 17.26 -28.08
N ARG A 60 11.30 18.04 -27.04
CA ARG A 60 11.73 17.44 -25.77
C ARG A 60 10.60 16.65 -25.11
N LEU A 61 9.34 17.06 -25.29
CA LEU A 61 8.19 16.34 -24.79
C LEU A 61 7.93 15.03 -25.57
N THR A 62 8.11 15.06 -26.89
CA THR A 62 7.92 13.86 -27.74
C THR A 62 9.02 12.83 -27.50
N ARG A 63 10.26 13.26 -27.25
CA ARG A 63 11.37 12.40 -26.83
C ARG A 63 11.13 11.78 -25.46
N ALA A 64 10.69 12.57 -24.47
CA ALA A 64 10.32 12.05 -23.16
C ALA A 64 9.19 11.00 -23.23
N ALA A 65 8.23 11.17 -24.15
CA ALA A 65 7.19 10.16 -24.38
C ALA A 65 7.77 8.83 -24.88
N LYS A 66 8.75 8.86 -25.79
CA LYS A 66 9.43 7.65 -26.27
C LYS A 66 10.17 6.91 -25.14
N VAL A 67 10.80 7.64 -24.22
CA VAL A 67 11.46 7.04 -23.03
C VAL A 67 10.45 6.29 -22.17
N LEU A 68 9.31 6.92 -21.86
CA LEU A 68 8.27 6.28 -21.06
C LEU A 68 7.65 5.08 -21.77
N GLU A 69 7.50 5.15 -23.09
CA GLU A 69 7.02 4.04 -23.90
C GLU A 69 8.01 2.86 -23.88
N GLN A 70 9.31 3.12 -24.01
CA GLN A 70 10.34 2.09 -23.89
C GLN A 70 10.39 1.46 -22.48
N LEU A 71 10.23 2.28 -21.44
CA LEU A 71 10.25 1.79 -20.06
C LEU A 71 9.02 0.93 -19.72
N THR A 72 7.83 1.34 -20.18
CA THR A 72 6.56 0.74 -19.74
C THR A 72 5.94 -0.23 -20.76
N GLY A 73 6.33 -0.12 -22.03
CA GLY A 73 5.68 -0.79 -23.16
C GLY A 73 4.23 -0.36 -23.37
N GLN A 74 3.88 0.86 -22.94
CA GLN A 74 2.53 1.42 -23.07
C GLN A 74 2.60 2.82 -23.68
N GLN A 75 1.57 3.19 -24.44
CA GLN A 75 1.47 4.53 -24.99
C GLN A 75 1.17 5.54 -23.86
N PRO A 76 2.04 6.54 -23.64
CA PRO A 76 1.86 7.45 -22.53
C PRO A 76 0.88 8.59 -22.87
N VAL A 77 0.35 9.25 -21.83
CA VAL A 77 -0.64 10.32 -21.97
C VAL A 77 0.01 11.68 -21.73
N PHE A 78 -0.23 12.61 -22.65
CA PHE A 78 0.23 14.00 -22.55
C PHE A 78 -0.71 14.82 -21.65
N SER A 79 -0.13 15.46 -20.64
CA SER A 79 -0.80 16.39 -19.72
C SER A 79 -0.71 17.82 -20.23
N LYS A 80 -1.84 18.54 -20.12
CA LYS A 80 -1.97 19.94 -20.52
C LYS A 80 -1.87 20.90 -19.32
N ALA A 81 -1.38 22.11 -19.58
CA ALA A 81 -1.39 23.22 -18.63
C ALA A 81 -2.81 23.62 -18.25
N ARG A 82 -3.06 23.82 -16.95
CA ARG A 82 -4.33 24.40 -16.48
C ARG A 82 -4.37 25.93 -16.59
N TYR A 83 -3.23 26.58 -16.36
CA TYR A 83 -3.11 28.05 -16.30
C TYR A 83 -1.90 28.52 -17.10
N THR A 84 -1.94 29.79 -17.51
CA THR A 84 -0.79 30.48 -18.10
C THR A 84 0.08 31.02 -16.98
N VAL A 85 1.36 30.66 -16.96
CA VAL A 85 2.32 31.13 -15.95
C VAL A 85 3.54 31.65 -16.68
N ARG A 86 3.72 32.98 -16.70
CA ARG A 86 4.78 33.65 -17.46
C ARG A 86 6.18 33.30 -16.96
N SER A 87 6.36 33.11 -15.65
CA SER A 87 7.64 32.76 -15.04
C SER A 87 8.18 31.41 -15.52
N PHE A 88 7.30 30.47 -15.87
CA PHE A 88 7.69 29.17 -16.43
C PHE A 88 7.61 29.12 -17.96
N GLY A 89 7.23 30.22 -18.62
CA GLY A 89 7.08 30.26 -20.08
C GLY A 89 5.87 29.49 -20.62
N ILE A 90 4.94 29.06 -19.76
CA ILE A 90 3.86 28.13 -20.11
C ILE A 90 2.56 28.87 -20.45
N ARG A 91 1.89 28.44 -21.53
CA ARG A 91 0.53 28.90 -21.89
C ARG A 91 -0.55 27.87 -21.52
N ARG A 92 -1.78 28.36 -21.31
CA ARG A 92 -2.93 27.49 -21.04
C ARG A 92 -3.15 26.47 -22.17
N ASN A 93 -3.50 25.23 -21.79
CA ASN A 93 -3.74 24.09 -22.68
C ASN A 93 -2.52 23.58 -23.47
N GLU A 94 -1.34 24.14 -23.25
CA GLU A 94 -0.09 23.63 -23.79
C GLU A 94 0.27 22.29 -23.16
N LYS A 95 0.86 21.37 -23.94
CA LYS A 95 1.31 20.07 -23.42
C LYS A 95 2.68 20.25 -22.75
N ILE A 96 2.82 19.78 -21.51
CA ILE A 96 4.01 20.09 -20.67
C ILE A 96 4.63 18.84 -20.05
N ALA A 97 3.80 17.86 -19.74
CA ALA A 97 4.21 16.67 -19.03
C ALA A 97 3.66 15.42 -19.72
N VAL A 98 4.35 14.32 -19.50
CA VAL A 98 3.95 12.99 -19.97
C VAL A 98 3.88 12.08 -18.75
N HIS A 99 2.80 11.32 -18.65
CA HIS A 99 2.65 10.35 -17.58
C HIS A 99 2.15 9.02 -18.11
N CYS A 100 2.52 7.95 -17.40
CA CYS A 100 2.06 6.60 -17.66
C CYS A 100 1.63 5.96 -16.34
N THR A 101 0.57 5.16 -16.37
CA THR A 101 0.12 4.41 -15.20
C THR A 101 0.24 2.92 -15.45
N VAL A 102 1.13 2.27 -14.71
CA VAL A 102 1.39 0.83 -14.80
C VAL A 102 0.71 0.12 -13.64
N ARG A 103 0.22 -1.10 -13.90
CA ARG A 103 -0.42 -1.98 -12.92
C ARG A 103 0.02 -3.43 -13.16
N GLY A 104 -0.18 -4.29 -12.15
CA GLY A 104 0.16 -5.71 -12.24
C GLY A 104 1.67 -5.98 -12.15
N ALA A 105 2.12 -7.10 -12.72
CA ALA A 105 3.52 -7.56 -12.64
C ALA A 105 4.53 -6.51 -13.15
N LYS A 106 4.22 -5.85 -14.28
CA LYS A 106 5.06 -4.76 -14.83
C LYS A 106 5.33 -3.63 -13.83
N ALA A 107 4.37 -3.34 -12.95
CA ALA A 107 4.55 -2.30 -11.94
C ALA A 107 5.53 -2.72 -10.85
N GLU A 108 5.54 -4.01 -10.48
CA GLU A 108 6.49 -4.53 -9.48
C GLU A 108 7.91 -4.56 -10.04
N GLU A 109 8.10 -5.01 -11.29
CA GLU A 109 9.39 -5.02 -11.98
C GLU A 109 9.99 -3.61 -12.11
N ILE A 110 9.17 -2.64 -12.55
CA ILE A 110 9.62 -1.24 -12.70
C ILE A 110 9.90 -0.61 -11.33
N LEU A 111 9.12 -0.94 -10.31
CA LEU A 111 9.35 -0.45 -8.95
C LEU A 111 10.66 -0.99 -8.38
N GLU A 112 10.93 -2.28 -8.56
CA GLU A 112 12.17 -2.91 -8.09
C GLU A 112 13.40 -2.28 -8.77
N ARG A 113 13.34 -2.05 -10.09
CA ARG A 113 14.38 -1.31 -10.81
C ARG A 113 14.57 0.09 -10.24
N GLY A 114 13.50 0.83 -9.99
CA GLY A 114 13.58 2.19 -9.44
C GLY A 114 14.10 2.24 -8.00
N LEU A 115 13.74 1.27 -7.16
CA LEU A 115 14.22 1.17 -5.79
C LEU A 115 15.70 0.78 -5.72
N LYS A 116 16.19 -0.02 -6.67
CA LYS A 116 17.61 -0.36 -6.80
C LYS A 116 18.47 0.88 -7.01
N VAL A 117 18.02 1.85 -7.82
CA VAL A 117 18.73 3.13 -8.04
C VAL A 117 18.84 3.96 -6.75
N ARG A 118 17.87 3.81 -5.85
CA ARG A 118 17.85 4.48 -4.53
C ARG A 118 18.42 3.59 -3.42
N GLU A 119 19.06 2.47 -3.76
CA GLU A 119 19.66 1.53 -2.81
C GLU A 119 18.67 1.04 -1.74
N TYR A 120 17.37 1.00 -2.07
CA TYR A 120 16.26 0.69 -1.15
C TYR A 120 16.15 1.63 0.06
N GLU A 121 16.80 2.80 0.00
CA GLU A 121 16.71 3.82 1.03
C GLU A 121 15.59 4.82 0.71
N LEU A 122 14.66 4.99 1.66
CA LEU A 122 13.63 6.02 1.58
C LEU A 122 13.60 6.83 2.87
N ARG A 123 13.40 8.14 2.74
CA ARG A 123 13.17 9.00 3.91
C ARG A 123 11.73 8.84 4.38
N ARG A 124 11.52 9.04 5.69
CA ARG A 124 10.17 9.06 6.28
C ARG A 124 9.26 10.10 5.62
N ASP A 125 9.79 11.20 5.11
CA ASP A 125 9.01 12.29 4.50
C ASP A 125 8.42 11.94 3.14
N ASN A 126 9.00 10.96 2.44
CA ASN A 126 8.49 10.46 1.16
C ASN A 126 7.15 9.72 1.31
N PHE A 127 6.81 9.28 2.52
CA PHE A 127 5.55 8.61 2.81
C PHE A 127 4.46 9.62 3.18
N SER A 128 3.37 9.58 2.41
CA SER A 128 2.15 10.34 2.63
C SER A 128 1.37 9.83 3.83
N SER A 129 0.54 10.70 4.42
CA SER A 129 -0.43 10.33 5.47
C SER A 129 -1.39 9.23 5.04
N THR A 130 -1.68 9.14 3.73
CA THR A 130 -2.59 8.13 3.14
C THR A 130 -1.88 6.79 2.89
N GLY A 131 -0.60 6.65 3.23
CA GLY A 131 0.16 5.42 3.01
C GLY A 131 0.62 5.20 1.57
N ASN A 132 0.62 6.25 0.75
CA ASN A 132 1.29 6.24 -0.55
C ASN A 132 2.72 6.76 -0.39
N PHE A 133 3.62 6.38 -1.29
CA PHE A 133 4.98 6.90 -1.30
C PHE A 133 5.45 7.17 -2.72
N GLY A 134 6.46 8.03 -2.83
CA GLY A 134 7.07 8.34 -4.11
C GLY A 134 8.52 8.76 -3.95
N PHE A 135 9.25 8.67 -5.04
CA PHE A 135 10.63 9.10 -5.13
C PHE A 135 10.91 9.60 -6.56
N GLY A 136 11.76 10.60 -6.67
CA GLY A 136 12.27 11.05 -7.96
C GLY A 136 13.61 10.38 -8.25
N ILE A 137 13.90 10.13 -9.53
CA ILE A 137 15.22 9.78 -10.03
C ILE A 137 15.64 10.89 -11.01
N GLN A 138 16.89 11.32 -10.96
CA GLN A 138 17.40 12.36 -11.86
C GLN A 138 17.72 11.81 -13.26
N GLU A 139 18.14 10.54 -13.34
CA GLU A 139 18.53 9.88 -14.58
C GLU A 139 17.74 8.59 -14.79
N HIS A 140 17.10 8.45 -15.96
CA HIS A 140 16.41 7.20 -16.30
C HIS A 140 17.35 6.10 -16.81
N ILE A 141 18.64 6.37 -17.01
CA ILE A 141 19.62 5.40 -17.51
C ILE A 141 19.81 4.27 -16.50
N ASP A 142 19.80 4.61 -15.21
CA ASP A 142 19.94 3.66 -14.10
C ASP A 142 18.79 2.63 -14.04
N LEU A 143 17.69 2.87 -14.77
CA LEU A 143 16.57 1.94 -14.89
C LEU A 143 16.83 0.82 -15.93
N GLY A 144 18.00 0.83 -16.57
CA GLY A 144 18.46 -0.22 -17.49
C GLY A 144 18.09 0.00 -18.95
N ILE A 145 17.78 1.23 -19.35
CA ILE A 145 17.54 1.58 -20.77
C ILE A 145 18.86 1.98 -21.42
N LYS A 146 19.10 1.49 -22.64
CA LYS A 146 20.26 1.90 -23.44
C LYS A 146 20.18 3.40 -23.73
N TYR A 147 21.27 4.11 -23.47
CA TYR A 147 21.37 5.54 -23.77
C TYR A 147 21.24 5.81 -25.28
N ASP A 148 20.37 6.76 -25.62
CA ASP A 148 20.25 7.34 -26.96
C ASP A 148 20.55 8.86 -26.88
N PRO A 149 21.63 9.33 -27.53
CA PRO A 149 21.98 10.75 -27.51
C PRO A 149 20.91 11.65 -28.13
N SER A 150 20.05 11.10 -28.99
CA SER A 150 18.95 11.84 -29.63
C SER A 150 17.86 12.23 -28.63
N ILE A 151 17.68 11.41 -27.59
CA ILE A 151 16.63 11.57 -26.58
C ILE A 151 17.11 12.45 -25.44
N GLY A 152 18.35 12.26 -24.98
CA GLY A 152 18.93 12.98 -23.85
C GLY A 152 18.51 12.39 -22.49
N ILE A 153 19.00 12.99 -21.40
CA ILE A 153 18.77 12.53 -20.03
C ILE A 153 17.53 13.24 -19.46
N TYR A 154 16.64 12.45 -18.86
CA TYR A 154 15.43 12.95 -18.22
C TYR A 154 15.32 12.38 -16.81
N GLY A 155 14.89 13.25 -15.90
CA GLY A 155 14.41 12.87 -14.58
C GLY A 155 13.00 12.30 -14.64
N LEU A 156 12.70 11.41 -13.69
CA LEU A 156 11.48 10.64 -13.63
C LEU A 156 10.97 10.58 -12.20
N ASP A 157 9.68 10.86 -12.02
CA ASP A 157 9.01 10.72 -10.73
C ASP A 157 8.22 9.42 -10.68
N PHE A 158 8.49 8.64 -9.63
CA PHE A 158 7.73 7.45 -9.28
C PHE A 158 6.76 7.78 -8.17
N TYR A 159 5.48 7.47 -8.39
CA TYR A 159 4.46 7.56 -7.36
C TYR A 159 3.72 6.24 -7.23
N VAL A 160 3.90 5.59 -6.09
CA VAL A 160 3.32 4.29 -5.77
C VAL A 160 2.07 4.48 -4.92
N VAL A 161 0.97 3.93 -5.42
CA VAL A 161 -0.31 3.91 -4.68
C VAL A 161 -0.51 2.53 -4.12
N LEU A 162 -0.42 2.43 -2.80
CA LEU A 162 -0.77 1.22 -2.07
C LEU A 162 -2.28 1.14 -1.86
N GLY A 163 -2.79 -0.07 -1.72
CA GLY A 163 -4.19 -0.31 -1.43
C GLY A 163 -4.43 -1.67 -0.80
N ARG A 164 -5.60 -1.81 -0.19
CA ARG A 164 -6.14 -3.11 0.23
C ARG A 164 -7.24 -3.55 -0.73
N PRO A 165 -7.50 -4.86 -0.85
CA PRO A 165 -8.70 -5.35 -1.51
C PRO A 165 -9.94 -4.77 -0.82
N GLY A 166 -10.82 -4.08 -1.57
CA GLY A 166 -11.99 -3.37 -1.03
C GLY A 166 -12.04 -1.88 -1.33
N PHE A 167 -10.92 -1.28 -1.77
CA PHE A 167 -10.87 0.14 -2.17
C PHE A 167 -11.72 0.48 -3.41
N ASN A 168 -12.18 -0.54 -4.14
CA ASN A 168 -13.06 -0.37 -5.30
C ASN A 168 -14.46 0.17 -4.91
N VAL A 169 -14.87 0.05 -3.65
CA VAL A 169 -16.18 0.55 -3.17
C VAL A 169 -16.37 2.06 -3.41
N ALA A 170 -15.27 2.82 -3.37
CA ALA A 170 -15.29 4.26 -3.64
C ALA A 170 -15.23 4.62 -5.14
N HIS A 171 -14.88 3.67 -6.01
CA HIS A 171 -14.66 3.93 -7.44
C HIS A 171 -15.74 3.33 -8.34
N LYS A 172 -16.48 2.34 -7.84
CA LYS A 172 -17.56 1.69 -8.59
C LYS A 172 -18.73 2.64 -8.84
N ARG A 173 -19.32 2.56 -10.04
CA ARG A 173 -20.50 3.35 -10.44
C ARG A 173 -21.77 2.97 -9.65
N ARG A 174 -22.02 1.66 -9.48
CA ARG A 174 -23.22 1.15 -8.81
C ARG A 174 -22.98 1.00 -7.30
N LYS A 175 -23.91 1.51 -6.48
CA LYS A 175 -23.88 1.43 -5.01
C LYS A 175 -22.57 1.96 -4.41
N MET A 176 -22.12 3.12 -4.87
CA MET A 176 -20.91 3.78 -4.37
C MET A 176 -21.00 3.99 -2.85
N GLY A 177 -19.90 3.70 -2.14
CA GLY A 177 -19.80 3.88 -0.70
C GLY A 177 -18.47 4.54 -0.31
N LYS A 178 -18.33 4.90 0.97
CA LYS A 178 -17.09 5.46 1.52
C LYS A 178 -16.24 4.35 2.15
N ILE A 179 -14.92 4.49 2.05
CA ILE A 179 -13.99 3.58 2.72
C ILE A 179 -13.96 3.94 4.22
N GLY A 180 -14.30 2.96 5.05
CA GLY A 180 -14.29 3.09 6.51
C GLY A 180 -12.88 3.34 7.05
N PHE A 181 -12.79 4.09 8.15
CA PHE A 181 -11.53 4.52 8.75
C PHE A 181 -10.54 3.37 8.98
N GLN A 182 -11.01 2.25 9.53
CA GLN A 182 -10.18 1.07 9.83
C GLN A 182 -9.58 0.39 8.59
N HIS A 183 -10.17 0.60 7.41
CA HIS A 183 -9.70 -0.01 6.17
C HIS A 183 -8.74 0.92 5.40
N ARG A 184 -8.68 2.21 5.75
CA ARG A 184 -7.72 3.17 5.17
C ARG A 184 -6.30 2.77 5.55
N LEU A 185 -5.35 3.17 4.70
CA LEU A 185 -3.92 3.00 4.97
C LEU A 185 -3.44 4.20 5.78
N THR A 186 -2.52 3.93 6.69
CA THR A 186 -1.76 4.94 7.42
C THR A 186 -0.34 5.00 6.87
N LYS A 187 0.38 6.07 7.22
CA LYS A 187 1.81 6.20 6.92
C LYS A 187 2.63 5.04 7.50
N GLU A 188 2.30 4.59 8.70
CA GLU A 188 2.99 3.50 9.40
C GLU A 188 2.78 2.14 8.73
N ASP A 189 1.57 1.88 8.24
CA ASP A 189 1.27 0.64 7.50
C ASP A 189 2.14 0.55 6.24
N ALA A 190 2.33 1.67 5.52
CA ALA A 190 3.14 1.73 4.31
C ALA A 190 4.65 1.55 4.61
N MET A 191 5.14 2.16 5.70
CA MET A 191 6.53 2.00 6.13
C MET A 191 6.85 0.54 6.48
N LYS A 192 5.96 -0.12 7.24
CA LYS A 192 6.10 -1.54 7.59
C LYS A 192 6.07 -2.43 6.34
N TRP A 193 5.15 -2.15 5.41
CA TRP A 193 5.06 -2.89 4.16
C TRP A 193 6.32 -2.75 3.30
N PHE A 194 6.89 -1.55 3.23
CA PHE A 194 8.12 -1.29 2.48
C PHE A 194 9.32 -2.05 3.08
N GLN A 195 9.45 -2.02 4.42
CA GLN A 195 10.47 -2.79 5.14
C GLN A 195 10.30 -4.30 4.95
N GLN A 196 9.07 -4.81 4.99
CA GLN A 196 8.82 -6.26 4.88
C GLN A 196 9.00 -6.80 3.46
N LYS A 197 8.68 -6.01 2.42
CA LYS A 197 8.70 -6.50 1.03
C LYS A 197 10.03 -6.27 0.32
N TYR A 198 10.74 -5.20 0.67
CA TYR A 198 11.97 -4.79 -0.02
C TYR A 198 13.18 -4.66 0.92
N ASP A 199 13.05 -5.08 2.19
CA ASP A 199 14.08 -4.93 3.24
C ASP A 199 14.65 -3.50 3.34
N GLY A 200 13.82 -2.52 2.97
CA GLY A 200 14.27 -1.15 2.75
C GLY A 200 14.55 -0.38 4.04
N ILE A 201 15.61 0.42 4.01
CA ILE A 201 16.03 1.24 5.15
C ILE A 201 15.24 2.54 5.12
N ILE A 202 14.57 2.85 6.24
CA ILE A 202 13.83 4.11 6.39
C ILE A 202 14.66 5.08 7.20
N LEU A 203 15.14 6.13 6.54
CA LEU A 203 15.89 7.20 7.18
C LEU A 203 14.93 8.16 7.87
N ASN A 204 15.22 8.46 9.14
CA ASN A 204 14.55 9.56 9.85
C ASN A 204 15.08 10.89 9.30
N SER A 205 14.15 11.81 9.01
CA SER A 205 14.52 13.17 8.61
C SER A 205 15.29 13.82 9.76
N LYS A 206 16.56 14.21 9.52
CA LYS A 206 17.28 15.09 10.44
C LYS A 206 16.57 16.43 10.40
N LYS A 207 16.07 16.85 11.56
CA LYS A 207 15.48 18.16 11.77
C LYS A 207 16.55 19.23 11.72
#